data_AF-A0A0F0KH14-F1
#
_entry.id   AF-A0A0F0KH14-F1
#
_cell.length_a   1.000
_cell.length_b   1.000
_cell.length_c   1.000
_cell.angle_alpha   90.00
_cell.angle_beta   90.00
_cell.angle_gamma   90.00
#
_symmetry.space_group_name_H-M   'P 1'
#
loop_
_entity.id
_entity.type
_entity.pdbx_description
1 polymer ?
#
loop_
_entity_poly.entity_id
_entity_poly.type
_entity_poly.pdbx_seq_one_letter_code
_entity_poly.pdbx_strand_id
1 'polypeptide(L)'
;MRRADAAGEKPARTALATAVRYLLQLLDEKAPGNSVEVRVPPFGAVQVIQGPRHTRGTPPNVVEMDAATWIAVATGAEHWVDAASSGRVSASGTRADLADVLPLRP
;
A
#
# COMPACT_ATOMS: atom_id res chain seq x y z
N MET A 1 -35.49 6.23 25.13
CA MET A 1 -34.17 6.73 24.67
C MET A 1 -33.38 5.55 24.09
N ARG A 2 -33.66 5.17 22.84
CA ARG A 2 -32.84 4.21 22.05
C ARG A 2 -31.93 5.06 21.16
N ARG A 3 -30.61 5.00 21.38
CA ARG A 3 -29.65 5.61 20.46
C ARG A 3 -29.38 4.65 19.31
N ALA A 4 -29.35 5.24 18.13
CA ALA A 4 -29.41 4.65 16.82
C ALA A 4 -28.19 3.80 16.44
N ASP A 5 -28.42 2.98 15.42
CA ASP A 5 -27.67 1.82 15.00
C ASP A 5 -26.25 2.08 14.44
N ALA A 6 -25.35 1.16 14.77
CA ALA A 6 -23.96 1.02 14.32
C ALA A 6 -23.83 0.54 12.86
N ALA A 7 -24.58 1.17 11.95
CA ALA A 7 -24.63 0.80 10.53
C ALA A 7 -23.76 1.70 9.62
N GLY A 8 -23.27 2.86 10.08
CA GLY A 8 -22.43 3.75 9.28
C GLY A 8 -20.95 3.36 9.24
N GLU A 9 -20.44 2.74 10.31
CA GLU A 9 -19.00 2.51 10.50
C GLU A 9 -18.52 1.16 9.95
N LYS A 10 -19.38 0.14 9.98
CA LYS A 10 -19.07 -1.22 9.47
C LYS A 10 -18.96 -1.29 7.94
N PRO A 11 -19.92 -0.77 7.15
CA PRO A 11 -19.82 -0.81 5.68
C PRO A 11 -18.65 0.02 5.16
N ALA A 12 -18.41 1.21 5.74
CA ALA A 12 -17.29 2.07 5.37
C ALA A 12 -15.93 1.38 5.63
N ARG A 13 -15.76 0.74 6.80
CA ARG A 13 -14.55 -0.03 7.12
C ARG A 13 -14.37 -1.24 6.20
N THR A 14 -15.46 -1.94 5.86
CA THR A 14 -15.40 -3.07 4.92
C THR A 14 -15.02 -2.60 3.52
N ALA A 15 -15.62 -1.52 3.02
CA ALA A 15 -15.30 -0.95 1.70
C ALA A 15 -13.85 -0.50 1.63
N LEU A 16 -13.35 0.18 2.66
CA LEU A 16 -11.94 0.59 2.76
C LEU A 16 -11.01 -0.63 2.72
N ALA A 17 -11.28 -1.65 3.53
CA ALA A 17 -10.48 -2.87 3.56
C ALA A 17 -10.48 -3.61 2.21
N THR A 18 -11.63 -3.64 1.52
CA THR A 18 -11.74 -4.23 0.18
C THR A 18 -10.95 -3.46 -0.85
N ALA A 19 -11.06 -2.12 -0.88
CA ALA A 19 -10.30 -1.28 -1.80
C ALA A 19 -8.79 -1.46 -1.60
N VAL A 20 -8.31 -1.43 -0.34
CA VAL A 20 -6.89 -1.64 -0.03
C VAL A 20 -6.40 -3.00 -0.54
N ARG A 21 -7.10 -4.09 -0.20
CA ARG A 21 -6.68 -5.44 -0.59
C ARG A 21 -6.73 -5.65 -2.10
N TYR A 22 -7.75 -5.11 -2.76
CA TYR A 22 -7.87 -5.18 -4.21
C TYR A 22 -6.71 -4.47 -4.91
N LEU A 23 -6.37 -3.25 -4.47
CA LEU A 23 -5.24 -2.51 -5.03
C LEU A 23 -3.90 -3.18 -4.73
N LEU A 24 -3.72 -3.77 -3.53
CA LEU A 24 -2.51 -4.55 -3.22
C LEU A 24 -2.38 -5.78 -4.13
N GLN A 25 -3.48 -6.46 -4.42
CA GLN A 25 -3.50 -7.56 -5.38
C GLN A 25 -3.14 -7.09 -6.79
N LEU A 26 -3.71 -5.97 -7.28
CA LEU A 26 -3.34 -5.41 -8.58
C LEU A 26 -1.86 -5.03 -8.67
N LEU A 27 -1.26 -4.55 -7.57
CA LEU A 27 0.17 -4.26 -7.54
C LEU A 27 1.01 -5.53 -7.72
N ASP A 28 0.65 -6.63 -7.04
CA ASP A 28 1.32 -7.94 -7.18
C ASP A 28 1.16 -8.52 -8.59
N GLU A 29 -0.04 -8.43 -9.16
CA GLU A 29 -0.29 -8.87 -10.54
C GLU A 29 0.54 -8.06 -11.54
N LYS A 30 0.66 -6.74 -11.35
CA LYS A 30 1.44 -5.84 -12.23
C LYS A 30 2.94 -6.02 -12.08
N ALA A 31 3.42 -6.24 -10.86
CA ALA A 31 4.85 -6.29 -10.52
C ALA A 31 5.14 -7.40 -9.51
N PRO A 32 4.97 -8.68 -9.88
CA PRO A 32 5.14 -9.79 -8.95
C PRO A 32 6.57 -9.84 -8.45
N GLY A 33 6.78 -10.26 -7.20
CA GLY A 33 8.14 -10.38 -6.67
C GLY A 33 8.23 -10.57 -5.17
N ASN A 34 9.45 -10.46 -4.65
CA ASN A 34 9.74 -10.68 -3.23
C ASN A 34 10.86 -9.77 -2.72
N SER A 35 11.17 -8.70 -3.47
CA SER A 35 12.24 -7.78 -3.12
C SER A 35 11.74 -6.63 -2.26
N VAL A 36 10.48 -6.22 -2.41
CA VAL A 36 9.86 -5.09 -1.71
C VAL A 36 8.55 -5.53 -1.05
N GLU A 37 8.41 -5.23 0.24
CA GLU A 37 7.17 -5.43 0.99
C GLU A 37 6.38 -4.13 1.07
N VAL A 38 5.14 -4.12 0.59
CA VAL A 38 4.22 -2.99 0.74
C VAL A 38 3.20 -3.33 1.83
N ARG A 39 3.10 -2.50 2.86
CA ARG A 39 2.24 -2.68 4.03
C ARG A 39 1.22 -1.54 4.13
N VAL A 40 -0.03 -1.92 4.35
CA VAL A 40 -1.14 -0.99 4.61
C VAL A 40 -1.90 -1.44 5.85
N PRO A 41 -1.35 -1.23 7.06
CA PRO A 41 -2.00 -1.65 8.29
C PRO A 41 -3.33 -0.91 8.51
N PRO A 42 -4.36 -1.58 9.06
CA PRO A 42 -4.40 -3.00 9.47
C PRO A 42 -4.91 -3.94 8.36
N PHE A 43 -4.97 -3.49 7.10
CA PHE A 43 -5.78 -4.13 6.06
C PHE A 43 -5.05 -5.19 5.23
N GLY A 44 -3.73 -5.07 5.05
CA GLY A 44 -2.96 -6.07 4.32
C GLY A 44 -1.51 -5.68 4.06
N ALA A 45 -0.78 -6.62 3.45
CA ALA A 45 0.56 -6.42 2.92
C ALA A 45 0.77 -7.32 1.70
N VAL A 46 1.69 -6.95 0.81
CA VAL A 46 2.05 -7.73 -0.37
C VAL A 46 3.55 -7.64 -0.65
N GLN A 47 4.10 -8.66 -1.30
CA GLN A 47 5.49 -8.69 -1.74
C GLN A 47 5.50 -8.51 -3.25
N VAL A 48 6.27 -7.53 -3.73
CA VAL A 48 6.31 -7.10 -5.13
C VAL A 48 7.75 -6.89 -5.56
N ILE A 49 7.91 -6.65 -6.86
CA ILE A 49 9.16 -6.30 -7.52
C ILE A 49 10.17 -7.44 -7.48
N GLN A 50 10.57 -7.92 -8.66
CA GLN A 50 11.61 -8.93 -8.79
C GLN A 50 12.96 -8.38 -8.31
N GLY A 51 13.74 -9.23 -7.65
CA GLY A 51 15.09 -8.88 -7.22
C GLY A 51 15.56 -9.76 -6.08
N PRO A 52 16.86 -9.69 -5.74
CA PRO A 52 17.36 -10.43 -4.60
C PRO A 52 16.64 -9.98 -3.33
N ARG A 53 16.31 -10.98 -2.52
CA ARG A 53 15.80 -10.77 -1.17
C ARG A 53 16.88 -10.10 -0.33
N HIS A 54 16.47 -9.31 0.66
CA HIS A 54 17.41 -8.78 1.64
C HIS A 54 18.26 -9.91 2.23
N THR A 55 19.55 -9.66 2.38
CA THR A 55 20.47 -10.58 3.05
C THR A 55 20.88 -9.99 4.39
N ARG A 56 21.53 -10.78 5.26
CA ARG A 56 22.02 -10.31 6.55
C ARG A 56 22.94 -9.10 6.32
N GLY A 57 22.58 -7.95 6.88
CA GLY A 57 23.36 -6.69 6.78
C GLY A 57 22.74 -5.63 5.86
N THR A 58 21.78 -5.98 5.01
CA THR A 58 21.00 -4.99 4.24
C THR A 58 19.62 -4.79 4.87
N PRO A 59 19.17 -3.54 5.08
CA PRO A 59 17.80 -3.28 5.54
C PRO A 59 16.78 -3.91 4.58
N PRO A 60 15.64 -4.43 5.09
CA PRO A 60 14.58 -4.92 4.23
C PRO A 60 14.00 -3.76 3.40
N ASN A 61 13.62 -4.01 2.14
CA ASN A 61 12.88 -3.02 1.37
C ASN A 61 11.42 -3.06 1.81
N VAL A 62 11.00 -2.08 2.58
CA VAL A 62 9.63 -1.99 3.12
C VAL A 62 9.08 -0.62 2.79
N VAL A 63 7.85 -0.62 2.30
CA VAL A 63 7.02 0.57 2.11
C VAL A 63 5.82 0.41 3.03
N GLU A 64 5.61 1.36 3.93
CA GLU A 64 4.45 1.38 4.82
C GLU A 64 3.74 2.72 4.75
N MET A 65 2.41 2.69 4.63
CA MET A 65 1.55 3.88 4.61
C MET A 65 0.14 3.54 5.08
N ASP A 66 -0.68 4.56 5.36
CA ASP A 66 -2.08 4.37 5.70
C ASP A 66 -2.95 4.05 4.47
N ALA A 67 -4.18 3.60 4.71
CA ALA A 67 -5.12 3.20 3.66
C ALA A 67 -5.52 4.33 2.71
N ALA A 68 -5.67 5.56 3.19
CA ALA A 68 -6.05 6.69 2.35
C ALA A 68 -4.90 7.08 1.42
N THR A 69 -3.68 7.16 1.96
CA THR A 69 -2.45 7.38 1.18
C THR A 69 -2.29 6.29 0.11
N TRP A 70 -2.44 5.02 0.48
CA TRP A 70 -2.36 3.90 -0.47
C TRP A 70 -3.36 4.02 -1.62
N ILE A 71 -4.64 4.28 -1.30
CA ILE A 71 -5.68 4.42 -2.33
C ILE A 71 -5.37 5.62 -3.24
N ALA A 72 -4.92 6.75 -2.69
CA ALA A 72 -4.62 7.93 -3.47
C ALA A 72 -3.48 7.70 -4.47
N VAL A 73 -2.37 7.09 -4.03
CA VAL A 73 -1.23 6.81 -4.94
C VAL A 73 -1.54 5.67 -5.91
N ALA A 74 -2.26 4.64 -5.46
CA ALA A 74 -2.61 3.51 -6.30
C ALA A 74 -3.63 3.87 -7.39
N THR A 75 -4.50 4.83 -7.14
CA THR A 75 -5.46 5.33 -8.15
C THR A 75 -4.97 6.55 -8.93
N GLY A 76 -3.82 7.12 -8.55
CA GLY A 76 -3.24 8.30 -9.20
C GLY A 76 -3.89 9.63 -8.78
N ALA A 77 -4.70 9.64 -7.72
CA ALA A 77 -5.21 10.87 -7.11
C ALA A 77 -4.10 11.68 -6.40
N GLU A 78 -3.00 11.01 -6.05
CA GLU A 78 -1.78 11.61 -5.53
C GLU A 78 -0.56 10.99 -6.21
N HIS A 79 0.45 11.79 -6.53
CA HIS A 79 1.70 11.25 -7.08
C HIS A 79 2.53 10.60 -5.98
N TRP A 80 3.12 9.45 -6.29
CA TRP A 80 3.99 8.71 -5.37
C TRP A 80 5.10 9.57 -4.75
N VAL A 81 5.78 10.37 -5.58
CA VAL A 81 6.90 11.21 -5.15
C VAL A 81 6.45 12.26 -4.13
N ASP A 82 5.23 12.79 -4.27
CA ASP A 82 4.65 13.77 -3.34
C ASP A 82 4.27 13.10 -2.01
N ALA A 83 3.69 11.91 -2.06
CA ALA A 83 3.38 11.12 -0.87
C ALA A 83 4.64 10.76 -0.07
N ALA A 84 5.69 10.32 -0.77
CA ALA A 84 6.96 9.95 -0.16
C ALA A 84 7.69 11.16 0.45
N SER A 85 7.79 12.27 -0.29
CA SER A 85 8.46 13.47 0.19
C SER A 85 7.72 14.19 1.33
N SER A 86 6.41 14.02 1.45
CA SER A 86 5.60 14.59 2.53
C SER A 86 5.63 13.80 3.85
N GLY A 87 6.32 12.65 3.89
CA GLY A 87 6.40 11.79 5.07
C GLY A 87 5.15 10.94 5.34
N ARG A 88 4.18 10.91 4.41
CA ARG A 88 3.02 9.98 4.47
C ARG A 88 3.40 8.52 4.20
N VAL A 89 4.57 8.31 3.61
CA VAL A 89 5.12 6.98 3.32
C VAL A 89 6.41 6.78 4.09
N SER A 90 6.48 5.69 4.84
CA SER A 90 7.73 5.18 5.40
C SER A 90 8.36 4.19 4.41
N ALA A 91 9.40 4.61 3.70
CA ALA A 91 10.16 3.77 2.78
C ALA A 91 11.55 3.46 3.35
N SER A 92 11.89 2.18 3.53
CA SER A 92 13.21 1.72 3.95
C SER A 92 13.83 0.85 2.88
N GLY A 93 15.15 0.94 2.68
CA GLY A 93 15.87 0.15 1.68
C GLY A 93 15.95 0.82 0.31
N THR A 94 16.94 0.41 -0.50
CA THR A 94 17.29 1.10 -1.76
C THR A 94 16.32 0.84 -2.90
N ARG A 95 15.39 -0.11 -2.75
CA ARG A 95 14.39 -0.46 -3.77
C ARG A 95 12.96 -0.11 -3.36
N ALA A 96 12.78 0.59 -2.24
CA ALA A 96 11.45 0.98 -1.76
C ALA A 96 10.87 2.19 -2.52
N ASP A 97 10.94 2.13 -3.86
CA ASP A 97 10.36 3.11 -4.77
C ASP A 97 9.32 2.40 -5.65
N LEU A 98 8.09 2.93 -5.66
CA LEU A 98 6.96 2.38 -6.42
C LEU A 98 6.55 3.28 -7.60
N ALA A 99 7.31 4.34 -7.90
CA ALA A 99 6.97 5.32 -8.94
C ALA A 99 6.68 4.66 -10.30
N ASP A 100 7.48 3.67 -10.70
CA ASP A 100 7.38 3.03 -12.01
C ASP A 100 6.20 2.03 -12.12
N VAL A 101 5.65 1.61 -10.98
CA VAL A 101 4.56 0.62 -10.93
C VAL A 101 3.21 1.23 -10.54
N LEU A 102 3.17 2.52 -10.18
CA LEU A 102 1.96 3.27 -9.86
C LEU A 102 1.67 4.35 -10.94
N PRO A 103 0.41 4.75 -11.17
CA PRO A 103 -0.80 4.19 -10.58
C PRO A 103 -1.16 2.83 -11.19
N LEU A 104 -2.10 2.15 -10.53
CA LEU A 104 -2.70 0.90 -10.97
C LEU A 104 -3.91 1.22 -11.84
N ARG A 105 -4.00 0.57 -13.00
CA ARG A 105 -5.16 0.63 -13.88
C ARG A 105 -5.78 -0.76 -13.92
N PRO A 106 -7.11 -0.91 -13.78
CA PRO A 106 -7.79 -2.18 -14.00
C PRO A 106 -7.57 -2.72 -15.41
#